data_AF-A0A7J7VK01-F1
#
_entry.id   AF-A0A7J7VK01-F1
#
_cell.length_a   1.000
_cell.length_b   1.000
_cell.length_c   1.000
_cell.angle_alpha   90.00
_cell.angle_beta   90.00
_cell.angle_gamma   90.00
#
_symmetry.space_group_name_H-M   'P 1'
#
loop_
_entity.id
_entity.type
_entity.pdbx_description
1 polymer ?
#
loop_
_entity_poly.entity_id
_entity_poly.type
_entity_poly.pdbx_seq_one_letter_code
_entity_poly.pdbx_strand_id
1 'polypeptide(L)'
;MDCFKVQPVAGENGGDARQRSCEAEESRVMLWKRNPLPKNAEYMYYFSELALTLNAWEAGTAPTDSRLRPDQRLMENGRWDEANAEKQRLEEKQRLSRKKREAEAVKATEDGTPYDPYKALWFKREKDPITKELTHTYRGGYWECKEKQEWTACPDIF
;
A
#
# COMPACT_ATOMS: atom_id res chain seq x y z
N MET A 1 -24.19 -6.51 -0.80
CA MET A 1 -24.21 -7.86 -1.37
C MET A 1 -24.87 -8.77 -0.37
N ASP A 2 -26.20 -8.88 -0.47
CA ASP A 2 -26.90 -9.99 0.16
C ASP A 2 -26.48 -11.26 -0.56
N CYS A 3 -26.13 -12.29 0.22
CA CYS A 3 -25.84 -13.61 -0.32
C CYS A 3 -27.12 -14.09 -1.01
N PHE A 4 -27.09 -14.18 -2.34
CA PHE A 4 -28.21 -14.74 -3.11
C PHE A 4 -28.46 -16.17 -2.60
N LYS A 5 -29.59 -16.37 -1.91
CA LYS A 5 -30.12 -17.71 -1.67
C LYS A 5 -30.45 -18.30 -3.04
N VAL A 6 -29.60 -19.20 -3.52
CA VAL A 6 -29.91 -20.04 -4.69
C VAL A 6 -31.07 -20.94 -4.27
N GLN A 7 -32.26 -20.72 -4.84
CA GLN A 7 -33.37 -21.65 -4.67
C GLN A 7 -33.08 -22.90 -5.52
N PRO A 8 -33.17 -24.11 -4.95
CA PRO A 8 -33.01 -25.32 -5.74
C PRO A 8 -34.24 -25.48 -6.64
N VAL A 9 -34.01 -25.60 -7.95
CA VAL A 9 -35.06 -25.94 -8.92
C VAL A 9 -35.45 -27.40 -8.69
N ALA A 10 -36.74 -27.65 -8.44
CA ALA A 10 -37.26 -29.00 -8.29
C ALA A 10 -37.23 -29.71 -9.66
N GLY A 11 -36.24 -30.57 -9.87
CA GLY A 11 -36.24 -31.53 -10.96
C GLY A 11 -37.15 -32.70 -10.61
N GLU A 12 -38.26 -32.84 -11.34
CA GLU A 12 -39.07 -34.05 -11.33
C GLU A 12 -38.24 -35.21 -11.87
N ASN A 13 -37.73 -36.08 -10.98
CA ASN A 13 -37.52 -37.50 -11.26
C ASN A 13 -37.21 -38.24 -9.97
N GLY A 14 -38.02 -39.27 -9.70
CA GLY A 14 -37.95 -40.10 -8.51
C GLY A 14 -36.63 -40.89 -8.42
N GLY A 15 -35.88 -40.62 -7.36
CA GLY A 15 -34.74 -41.39 -6.92
C GLY A 15 -34.37 -40.90 -5.53
N ASP A 16 -34.34 -41.81 -4.55
CA ASP A 16 -34.09 -41.59 -3.12
C ASP A 16 -33.09 -40.45 -2.86
N ALA A 17 -33.64 -39.26 -2.65
CA ALA A 17 -32.89 -38.05 -2.39
C ALA A 17 -32.40 -38.13 -0.95
N ARG A 18 -31.25 -38.78 -0.74
CA ARG A 18 -30.51 -38.64 0.52
C ARG A 18 -30.31 -37.16 0.78
N GLN A 19 -31.10 -36.67 1.70
CA GLN A 19 -31.14 -35.30 2.19
C GLN A 19 -29.85 -35.01 2.98
N ARG A 20 -28.71 -34.96 2.28
CA ARG A 20 -27.41 -34.52 2.81
C ARG A 20 -27.17 -33.03 2.57
N SER A 21 -28.22 -32.23 2.40
CA SER A 21 -28.13 -30.79 2.17
C SER A 21 -28.49 -29.93 3.38
N CYS A 22 -28.91 -30.51 4.52
CA CYS A 22 -29.41 -29.74 5.66
C CYS A 22 -28.35 -29.50 6.77
N GLU A 23 -27.62 -30.54 7.20
CA GLU A 23 -26.69 -30.45 8.34
C GLU A 23 -25.45 -29.57 8.08
N ALA A 24 -25.02 -29.48 6.82
CA ALA A 24 -23.86 -28.69 6.40
C ALA A 24 -24.14 -27.17 6.35
N GLU A 25 -25.40 -26.74 6.34
CA GLU A 25 -25.76 -25.32 6.42
C GLU A 25 -25.90 -24.84 7.86
N GLU A 26 -26.44 -25.68 8.75
CA GLU A 26 -26.62 -25.38 10.18
C GLU A 26 -25.29 -25.32 10.95
N SER A 27 -24.23 -25.93 10.42
CA SER A 27 -22.89 -25.97 11.02
C SER A 27 -21.91 -24.91 10.47
N ARG A 28 -22.39 -23.97 9.63
CA ARG A 28 -21.51 -22.93 9.06
C ARG A 28 -21.13 -21.89 10.11
N VAL A 29 -19.83 -21.76 10.37
CA VAL A 29 -19.27 -20.70 11.20
C VAL A 29 -18.77 -19.56 10.30
N MET A 30 -19.27 -18.34 10.54
CA MET A 30 -18.78 -17.15 9.86
C MET A 30 -17.34 -16.84 10.31
N LEU A 31 -16.36 -17.05 9.43
CA LEU A 31 -14.94 -16.75 9.72
C LEU A 31 -14.62 -15.26 9.56
N TRP A 32 -15.22 -14.61 8.56
CA TRP A 32 -14.97 -13.21 8.26
C TRP A 32 -16.18 -12.58 7.60
N LYS A 33 -16.41 -11.31 7.93
CA LYS A 33 -17.40 -10.46 7.31
C LYS A 33 -16.77 -9.11 7.03
N ARG A 34 -17.04 -8.57 5.84
CA ARG A 34 -16.60 -7.23 5.45
C ARG A 34 -17.30 -6.17 6.32
N ASN A 35 -16.54 -5.18 6.75
CA ASN A 35 -17.10 -3.99 7.38
C ASN A 35 -17.96 -3.21 6.37
N PRO A 36 -19.15 -2.72 6.78
CA PRO A 36 -19.95 -1.85 5.92
C PRO A 36 -19.17 -0.56 5.58
N LEU A 37 -19.52 0.06 4.46
CA LEU A 37 -18.96 1.37 4.13
C LEU A 37 -19.58 2.44 5.04
N PRO A 38 -18.83 3.51 5.36
CA PRO A 38 -19.38 4.63 6.11
C PRO A 38 -20.50 5.30 5.31
N LYS A 39 -21.34 6.08 6.00
CA LYS A 39 -22.33 6.92 5.33
C LYS A 39 -21.61 7.89 4.38
N ASN A 40 -22.24 8.20 3.24
CA ASN A 40 -21.73 9.18 2.26
C ASN A 40 -20.41 8.77 1.58
N ALA A 41 -20.08 7.47 1.57
CA ALA A 41 -18.85 6.96 0.96
C ALA A 41 -18.74 7.32 -0.53
N GLU A 42 -19.85 7.51 -1.24
CA GLU A 42 -19.93 7.97 -2.62
C GLU A 42 -19.27 9.34 -2.87
N TYR A 43 -19.18 10.19 -1.84
CA TYR A 43 -18.49 11.48 -1.90
C TYR A 43 -17.03 11.41 -1.45
N MET A 44 -16.58 10.25 -0.95
CA MET A 44 -15.25 10.03 -0.36
C MET A 44 -14.56 8.82 -1.00
N TYR A 45 -14.62 8.72 -2.33
CA TYR A 45 -13.95 7.67 -3.13
C TYR A 45 -14.32 6.23 -2.73
N TYR A 46 -15.48 6.03 -2.10
CA TYR A 46 -15.92 4.76 -1.53
C TYR A 46 -14.94 4.15 -0.52
N PHE A 47 -14.18 4.99 0.19
CA PHE A 47 -13.25 4.55 1.21
C PHE A 47 -13.94 3.86 2.39
N SER A 48 -13.29 2.82 2.91
CA SER A 48 -13.64 2.23 4.20
C SER A 48 -13.22 3.16 5.34
N GLU A 49 -13.78 2.93 6.54
CA GLU A 49 -13.35 3.68 7.73
C GLU A 49 -11.84 3.57 7.97
N LEU A 50 -11.25 2.39 7.78
CA LEU A 50 -9.80 2.21 7.86
C LEU A 50 -9.08 3.10 6.84
N ALA A 51 -9.49 3.08 5.57
CA ALA A 51 -8.85 3.87 4.52
C ALA A 51 -8.90 5.39 4.81
N LEU A 52 -10.00 5.89 5.36
CA LEU A 52 -10.12 7.29 5.78
C LEU A 52 -9.08 7.69 6.85
N THR A 53 -8.66 6.76 7.70
CA THR A 53 -7.66 7.03 8.75
C THR A 53 -6.21 6.99 8.27
N LEU A 54 -5.91 6.36 7.12
CA LEU A 54 -4.53 6.10 6.70
C LEU A 54 -3.73 7.37 6.43
N ASN A 55 -4.37 8.42 5.89
CA ASN A 55 -3.72 9.69 5.60
C ASN A 55 -4.02 10.82 6.61
N ALA A 56 -4.63 10.46 7.75
CA ALA A 56 -4.83 11.40 8.86
C ALA A 56 -3.47 11.85 9.41
N TRP A 57 -3.38 13.11 9.83
CA TRP A 57 -2.13 13.69 10.35
C TRP A 57 -1.65 12.94 11.59
N GLU A 58 -0.33 12.70 11.65
CA GLU A 58 0.34 12.05 12.77
C GLU A 58 1.66 12.80 13.03
N ALA A 59 1.89 13.16 14.30
CA ALA A 59 3.12 13.82 14.70
C ALA A 59 4.30 12.86 14.71
N GLY A 60 5.49 13.39 14.42
CA GLY A 60 6.74 12.66 14.57
C GLY A 60 6.93 11.51 13.58
N THR A 61 6.32 11.60 12.40
CA THR A 61 6.60 10.71 11.27
C THR A 61 7.86 11.16 10.53
N ALA A 62 8.45 10.24 9.75
CA ALA A 62 9.60 10.57 8.92
C ALA A 62 9.23 11.64 7.87
N PRO A 63 10.16 12.52 7.45
CA PRO A 63 9.90 13.52 6.41
C PRO A 63 9.52 12.90 5.05
N THR A 64 9.75 11.60 4.86
CA THR A 64 9.36 10.83 3.68
C THR A 64 7.99 10.16 3.81
N ASP A 65 7.25 10.36 4.91
CA ASP A 65 5.95 9.74 5.14
C ASP A 65 4.90 10.28 4.17
N SER A 66 4.04 9.40 3.64
CA SER A 66 3.02 9.78 2.65
C SER A 66 2.03 10.82 3.18
N ARG A 67 1.82 10.95 4.50
CA ARG A 67 0.95 11.99 5.07
C ARG A 67 1.44 13.41 4.83
N LEU A 68 2.74 13.56 4.59
CA LEU A 68 3.43 14.82 4.30
C LEU A 68 3.52 15.09 2.79
N ARG A 69 3.06 14.16 1.95
CA ARG A 69 3.07 14.31 0.50
C ARG A 69 2.11 15.44 0.07
N PRO A 70 2.63 16.56 -0.48
CA PRO A 70 1.87 17.79 -0.59
C PRO A 70 0.77 17.77 -1.67
N ASP A 71 1.01 17.14 -2.83
CA ASP A 71 0.00 16.97 -3.89
C ASP A 71 -1.22 16.19 -3.39
N GLN A 72 -0.98 15.09 -2.67
CA GLN A 72 -2.05 14.28 -2.08
C GLN A 72 -2.85 15.07 -1.02
N ARG A 73 -2.18 15.85 -0.17
CA ARG A 73 -2.86 16.68 0.83
C ARG A 73 -3.70 17.79 0.19
N LEU A 74 -3.19 18.43 -0.85
CA LEU A 74 -3.93 19.45 -1.60
C LEU A 74 -5.17 18.86 -2.27
N MET A 75 -5.06 17.65 -2.82
CA MET A 75 -6.18 16.91 -3.40
C MET A 75 -7.26 16.60 -2.35
N GLU A 76 -6.89 16.12 -1.17
CA GLU A 76 -7.83 15.86 -0.06
C GLU A 76 -8.57 17.13 0.40
N ASN A 77 -7.90 18.30 0.31
CA ASN A 77 -8.50 19.59 0.62
C ASN A 77 -9.31 20.20 -0.55
N GLY A 78 -9.46 19.49 -1.67
CA GLY A 78 -10.19 19.95 -2.85
C GLY A 78 -9.46 21.01 -3.70
N ARG A 79 -8.16 21.23 -3.45
CA ARG A 79 -7.32 22.21 -4.17
C ARG A 79 -6.68 21.56 -5.40
N TRP A 80 -7.50 21.25 -6.40
CA TRP A 80 -7.13 20.42 -7.56
C TRP A 80 -6.00 20.99 -8.41
N ASP A 81 -6.05 22.28 -8.75
CA ASP A 81 -5.03 22.90 -9.61
C ASP A 81 -3.65 22.90 -8.96
N GLU A 82 -3.61 23.20 -7.66
CA GLU A 82 -2.37 23.21 -6.88
C GLU A 82 -1.83 21.80 -6.66
N ALA A 83 -2.72 20.82 -6.42
CA ALA A 83 -2.35 19.42 -6.34
C ALA A 83 -1.69 18.95 -7.65
N ASN A 84 -2.24 19.33 -8.80
CA ASN A 84 -1.68 18.99 -10.10
C ASN A 84 -0.32 19.64 -10.34
N ALA A 85 -0.16 20.93 -10.00
CA ALA A 85 1.12 21.61 -10.11
C ALA A 85 2.19 20.96 -9.23
N GLU A 86 1.83 20.63 -8.00
CA GLU A 86 2.73 20.00 -7.03
C GLU A 86 3.11 18.57 -7.45
N LYS A 87 2.15 17.81 -7.99
CA LYS A 87 2.42 16.49 -8.57
C LYS A 87 3.49 16.56 -9.67
N GLN A 88 3.39 17.53 -10.58
CA GLN A 88 4.39 17.71 -11.64
C GLN A 88 5.77 18.02 -11.07
N ARG A 89 5.84 18.89 -10.06
CA ARG A 89 7.11 19.23 -9.38
C ARG A 89 7.75 17.99 -8.73
N LEU A 90 6.96 17.17 -8.03
CA LEU A 90 7.43 15.95 -7.38
C LEU A 90 7.93 14.91 -8.39
N GLU A 91 7.16 14.65 -9.45
CA GLU A 91 7.52 13.68 -10.49
C GLU A 91 8.79 14.12 -11.25
N GLU A 92 8.93 15.42 -11.54
CA GLU A 92 10.14 15.94 -12.18
C GLU A 92 11.36 15.87 -11.25
N LYS A 93 11.22 16.21 -9.96
CA LYS A 93 12.28 16.04 -8.95
C LYS A 93 12.74 14.58 -8.91
N GLN A 94 11.81 13.63 -8.89
CA GLN A 94 12.13 12.21 -8.90
C GLN A 94 12.82 11.78 -10.21
N ARG A 95 12.35 12.27 -11.36
CA ARG A 95 12.93 11.99 -12.68
C ARG A 95 14.37 12.48 -12.79
N LEU A 96 14.65 13.70 -12.34
CA LEU A 96 16.00 14.29 -12.30
C LEU A 96 16.93 13.52 -11.38
N SER A 97 16.47 13.15 -10.17
CA SER A 97 17.23 12.33 -9.22
C SER A 97 17.59 10.95 -9.81
N ARG A 98 16.66 10.33 -10.55
CA ARG A 98 16.93 9.08 -11.26
C ARG A 98 17.98 9.28 -12.36
N LYS A 99 17.81 10.28 -13.22
CA LYS A 99 18.75 10.59 -14.32
C LYS A 99 20.16 10.86 -13.81
N LYS A 100 20.30 11.59 -12.69
CA LYS A 100 21.59 11.84 -12.05
C LYS A 100 22.27 10.54 -11.62
N ARG A 101 21.55 9.65 -10.93
CA ARG A 101 22.08 8.34 -10.51
C ARG A 101 22.46 7.44 -11.69
N GLU A 102 21.66 7.42 -12.74
CA GLU A 102 21.97 6.68 -13.97
C GLU A 102 23.25 7.22 -14.63
N ALA A 103 23.41 8.54 -14.73
CA ALA A 103 24.61 9.15 -15.28
C ALA A 103 25.87 8.86 -14.43
N GLU A 104 25.73 8.87 -13.09
CA GLU A 104 26.81 8.49 -12.16
C GLU A 104 27.20 7.01 -12.33
N ALA A 105 26.23 6.11 -12.53
CA ALA A 105 26.48 4.70 -12.79
C ALA A 105 27.24 4.47 -14.10
N VAL A 106 26.86 5.18 -15.17
CA VAL A 106 27.55 5.10 -16.47
C VAL A 106 28.98 5.60 -16.35
N LYS A 107 29.19 6.78 -15.74
CA LYS A 107 30.54 7.32 -15.51
C LYS A 107 31.43 6.38 -14.70
N ALA A 108 30.90 5.81 -13.62
CA ALA A 108 31.66 4.86 -12.82
C ALA A 108 32.05 3.60 -13.61
N THR A 109 31.19 3.15 -14.53
CA THR A 109 31.50 2.04 -15.44
C THR A 109 32.59 2.40 -16.44
N GLU A 110 32.57 3.62 -16.99
CA GLU A 110 33.59 4.14 -17.92
C GLU A 110 34.95 4.35 -17.23
N ASP A 111 34.95 4.92 -16.02
CA ASP A 111 36.14 5.22 -15.23
C ASP A 111 36.71 3.98 -14.51
N GLY A 112 36.02 2.84 -14.57
CA GLY A 112 36.36 1.61 -13.85
C GLY A 112 36.28 1.75 -12.32
N THR A 113 35.51 2.72 -11.82
CA THR A 113 35.36 2.98 -10.37
C THR A 113 34.15 2.23 -9.79
N PRO A 114 34.18 1.86 -8.50
CA PRO A 114 33.03 1.22 -7.86
C PRO A 114 31.83 2.17 -7.77
N TYR A 115 30.67 1.74 -8.29
CA TYR A 115 29.40 2.44 -8.14
C TYR A 115 28.54 1.78 -7.05
N ASP A 116 28.06 2.57 -6.08
CA ASP A 116 27.10 2.07 -5.09
C ASP A 116 25.67 2.37 -5.54
N PRO A 117 24.86 1.34 -5.90
CA PRO A 117 23.50 1.56 -6.33
C PRO A 117 22.62 2.03 -5.18
N TYR A 118 21.54 2.74 -5.52
CA TYR A 118 20.54 3.15 -4.55
C TYR A 118 19.95 1.97 -3.78
N LYS A 119 19.90 2.10 -2.45
CA LYS A 119 19.33 1.12 -1.53
C LYS A 119 18.20 1.76 -0.72
N ALA A 120 17.15 1.00 -0.46
CA ALA A 120 16.09 1.43 0.43
C ALA A 120 16.63 1.63 1.86
N LEU A 121 16.13 2.65 2.55
CA LEU A 121 16.66 3.06 3.86
C LEU A 121 16.21 2.15 5.01
N TRP A 122 15.01 1.58 4.94
CA TRP A 122 14.45 0.80 6.06
C TRP A 122 14.37 -0.70 5.78
N PHE A 123 14.70 -1.10 4.55
CA PHE A 123 14.59 -2.47 4.07
C PHE A 123 15.84 -2.88 3.32
N LYS A 124 16.17 -4.17 3.38
CA LYS A 124 17.23 -4.80 2.59
C LYS A 124 16.63 -5.88 1.72
N ARG A 125 17.19 -6.05 0.52
CA ARG A 125 16.76 -7.09 -0.41
C ARG A 125 17.56 -8.36 -0.12
N GLU A 126 16.88 -9.44 0.25
CA GLU A 126 17.49 -10.72 0.62
C GLU A 126 16.72 -11.89 0.01
N LYS A 127 17.33 -13.08 -0.01
CA LYS A 127 16.68 -14.30 -0.49
C LYS A 127 15.97 -14.97 0.68
N ASP A 128 14.65 -15.15 0.57
CA ASP A 128 13.86 -15.81 1.59
C ASP A 128 14.37 -17.25 1.81
N PRO A 129 14.58 -17.69 3.06
CA PRO A 129 15.13 -19.01 3.36
C PRO A 129 14.18 -20.15 2.98
N ILE A 130 12.88 -19.91 2.96
CA ILE A 130 11.82 -20.89 2.68
C ILE A 130 11.44 -20.83 1.20
N THR A 131 10.97 -19.68 0.72
CA THR A 131 10.44 -19.55 -0.65
C THR A 131 11.54 -19.44 -1.70
N LYS A 132 12.78 -19.10 -1.31
CA LYS A 132 13.93 -18.84 -2.19
C LYS A 132 13.72 -17.64 -3.12
N GLU A 133 12.70 -16.82 -2.93
CA GLU A 133 12.45 -15.61 -3.71
C GLU A 133 13.22 -14.41 -3.14
N LEU A 134 13.43 -13.39 -3.97
CA LEU A 134 13.99 -12.12 -3.52
C LEU A 134 12.91 -11.29 -2.82
N THR A 135 13.06 -11.08 -1.51
CA THR A 135 12.12 -10.33 -0.67
C THR A 135 12.79 -9.11 -0.07
N HIS A 136 11.98 -8.12 0.35
CA HIS A 136 12.45 -6.95 1.09
C HIS A 136 12.18 -7.15 2.57
N THR A 137 13.24 -7.33 3.34
CA THR A 137 13.16 -7.57 4.79
C THR A 137 13.44 -6.29 5.54
N TYR A 138 12.63 -5.99 6.56
CA TYR A 138 12.86 -4.86 7.45
C TYR A 138 14.23 -5.02 8.12
N ARG A 139 15.08 -3.98 8.01
CA ARG A 139 16.46 -4.05 8.51
C ARG A 139 16.64 -3.47 9.91
N GLY A 140 15.60 -2.87 10.49
CA GLY A 140 15.71 -2.05 11.69
C GLY A 140 15.97 -0.57 11.39
N GLY A 141 15.89 0.25 12.44
CA GLY A 141 16.26 1.66 12.42
C GLY A 141 15.09 2.63 12.27
N TYR A 142 13.99 2.25 11.65
CA TYR A 142 12.87 3.18 11.44
C TYR A 142 12.22 3.58 12.77
N TRP A 143 11.88 2.58 13.60
CA TRP A 143 11.19 2.81 14.87
C TRP A 143 12.10 3.49 15.89
N GLU A 144 13.39 3.14 15.89
CA GLU A 144 14.41 3.77 16.73
C GLU A 144 14.64 5.24 16.34
N CYS A 145 14.69 5.55 15.04
CA CYS A 145 14.70 6.92 14.53
C CYS A 145 13.41 7.67 14.89
N LYS A 146 12.25 7.00 14.82
CA LYS A 146 10.96 7.57 15.20
C LYS A 146 10.92 7.92 16.68
N GLU A 147 11.38 7.03 17.55
CA GLU A 147 11.41 7.27 19.00
C GLU A 147 12.31 8.46 19.36
N LYS A 148 13.47 8.57 18.71
CA LYS A 148 14.43 9.67 18.93
C LYS A 148 14.12 10.95 18.15
N GLN A 149 13.17 10.90 17.21
CA GLN A 149 12.92 11.97 16.23
C GLN A 149 14.16 12.34 15.40
N GLU A 150 14.98 11.35 15.06
CA GLU A 150 16.23 11.52 14.30
C GLU A 150 16.06 11.07 12.85
N TRP A 151 15.87 12.03 11.93
CA TRP A 151 15.59 11.77 10.51
C TRP A 151 16.74 12.12 9.55
N THR A 152 17.97 12.26 10.07
CA THR A 152 19.14 12.71 9.29
C THR A 152 19.47 11.82 8.08
N ALA A 153 19.12 10.53 8.15
CA ALA A 153 19.33 9.58 7.06
C ALA A 153 18.22 9.65 5.98
N CYS A 154 17.10 10.32 6.25
CA CYS A 154 15.99 10.43 5.32
C CYS A 154 16.31 11.40 4.18
N PRO A 155 16.13 10.99 2.92
CA PRO A 155 16.29 11.90 1.79
C PRO A 155 15.14 12.92 1.71
N ASP A 156 15.42 14.07 1.13
CA ASP A 156 14.41 15.05 0.75
C ASP A 156 13.77 14.65 -0.59
N ILE A 157 12.52 14.15 -0.52
CA ILE A 157 11.78 13.59 -1.66
C ILE A 157 10.51 14.37 -2.01
N PHE A 158 10.11 15.33 -1.19
CA PHE A 158 8.96 16.19 -1.45
C PHE A 158 9.39 17.53 -2.04
#